data_AF-A0ABD5IVY2-F1
#
_entry.id   AF-A0ABD5IVY2-F1
#
_cell.length_a   1.000
_cell.length_b   1.000
_cell.length_c   1.000
_cell.angle_alpha   90.00
_cell.angle_beta   90.00
_cell.angle_gamma   90.00
#
_symmetry.space_group_name_H-M   'P 1'
#
loop_
_entity.id
_entity.type
_entity.pdbx_description
1 polymer ?
#
loop_
_entity_poly.entity_id
_entity_poly.type
_entity_poly.pdbx_seq_one_letter_code
_entity_poly.pdbx_strand_id
1 'polypeptide(L)' 'METKYIKDTPMLLLFGMLYIIIFGLWLIKRANSYKASQKSKYYLFLDNPSLIAGVVIGIVLLFIAFFL' A
#
# COMPACT_ATOMS: atom_id res chain seq x y z
N MET A 1 35.96 -6.32 -5.21
CA MET A 1 34.65 -5.66 -5.42
C MET A 1 33.62 -6.49 -4.68
N GLU A 2 33.31 -6.12 -3.44
CA GLU A 2 32.30 -6.80 -2.64
C GLU A 2 30.91 -6.46 -3.19
N THR A 3 30.18 -7.46 -3.66
CA THR A 3 28.73 -7.36 -3.84
C THR A 3 28.11 -7.31 -2.43
N LYS A 4 27.63 -6.14 -2.00
CA LYS A 4 26.22 -5.74 -2.15
C LYS A 4 25.27 -6.81 -1.63
N TYR A 5 24.70 -6.62 -0.45
CA TYR A 5 23.27 -6.42 -0.20
C TYR A 5 23.07 -6.32 1.32
N ILE A 6 22.39 -5.24 1.72
CA ILE A 6 21.97 -4.93 3.08
C ILE A 6 21.28 -6.17 3.69
N LYS A 7 21.90 -6.76 4.70
CA LYS A 7 21.44 -7.98 5.38
C LYS A 7 20.23 -7.72 6.31
N ASP A 8 19.86 -6.45 6.52
CA ASP A 8 18.92 -6.00 7.56
C ASP A 8 17.56 -5.48 7.03
N THR A 9 17.33 -5.42 5.72
CA THR A 9 16.04 -4.99 5.14
C THR A 9 15.11 -6.08 4.56
N PRO A 10 15.38 -7.42 4.60
CA PRO A 10 14.43 -8.39 4.04
C PRO A 10 13.11 -8.40 4.82
N MET A 11 13.15 -8.13 6.12
CA MET A 11 11.96 -8.04 6.95
C MET A 11 11.11 -6.81 6.64
N LEU A 12 11.75 -5.69 6.26
CA LEU A 12 11.07 -4.46 5.86
C LEU A 12 10.40 -4.61 4.48
N LEU A 13 11.06 -5.29 3.54
CA LEU A 13 10.46 -5.66 2.25
C LEU A 13 9.26 -6.59 2.43
N LEU A 14 9.41 -7.64 3.25
CA LEU A 14 8.32 -8.58 3.55
C LEU A 14 7.14 -7.85 4.21
N PHE A 15 7.43 -6.98 5.18
CA PHE A 15 6.43 -6.16 5.85
C PHE A 15 5.72 -5.23 4.87
N GLY A 16 6.46 -4.50 4.03
CA GLY A 16 5.89 -3.61 3.01
C GLY A 16 5.02 -4.35 2.00
N MET A 17 5.44 -5.55 1.56
CA MET A 17 4.62 -6.41 0.69
C MET A 17 3.32 -6.84 1.37
N LEU A 18 3.38 -7.39 2.59
CA LEU A 18 2.19 -7.83 3.33
C LEU A 18 1.24 -6.67 3.59
N TYR A 19 1.80 -5.52 3.97
CA TYR A 19 1.04 -4.31 4.25
C TYR A 19 0.28 -3.83 3.00
N ILE A 20 0.94 -3.74 1.84
CA ILE A 20 0.28 -3.35 0.58
C ILE A 20 -0.77 -4.37 0.15
N ILE A 21 -0.53 -5.67 0.34
CA ILE A 21 -1.53 -6.70 0.00
C ILE A 21 -2.79 -6.49 0.85
N ILE A 22 -2.66 -6.32 2.17
CA ILE A 22 -3.80 -6.15 3.08
C ILE A 22 -4.57 -4.87 2.72
N PHE A 23 -3.89 -3.72 2.68
CA PHE A 23 -4.53 -2.44 2.40
C PHE A 23 -5.04 -2.34 0.95
N GLY A 24 -4.33 -2.94 0.00
CA GLY A 24 -4.72 -3.00 -1.42
C GLY A 24 -5.97 -3.84 -1.64
N LEU A 25 -6.05 -5.06 -1.06
CA LEU A 25 -7.25 -5.89 -1.12
C LEU A 25 -8.44 -5.19 -0.45
N TRP A 26 -8.19 -4.50 0.66
CA TRP A 26 -9.25 -3.76 1.36
C TRP A 26 -9.74 -2.55 0.54
N LEU A 27 -8.83 -1.84 -0.13
CA LEU A 27 -9.16 -0.76 -1.06
C LEU A 27 -9.95 -1.27 -2.26
N ILE A 28 -9.58 -2.41 -2.85
CA ILE A 28 -10.32 -3.05 -3.95
C ILE A 28 -11.75 -3.39 -3.50
N LYS A 29 -11.91 -3.96 -2.30
CA LYS A 29 -13.23 -4.30 -1.75
C LYS A 29 -14.10 -3.06 -1.57
N ARG A 30 -13.56 -1.97 -1.02
CA ARG A 30 -14.25 -0.67 -0.93
C ARG A 30 -14.56 -0.11 -2.32
N ALA A 31 -13.60 -0.09 -3.25
CA ALA A 31 -13.82 0.41 -4.61
C ALA A 31 -14.95 -0.33 -5.35
N ASN A 32 -15.04 -1.65 -5.19
CA ASN A 32 -16.14 -2.44 -5.75
C ASN A 32 -17.50 -2.09 -5.13
N SER A 33 -17.55 -1.81 -3.82
CA SER A 33 -18.76 -1.32 -3.15
C SER A 33 -19.19 0.06 -3.65
N TYR A 34 -18.24 0.96 -3.93
CA TYR A 34 -18.55 2.28 -4.53
C TYR A 34 -19.04 2.14 -5.97
N LYS A 35 -18.41 1.26 -6.76
CA LYS A 35 -18.84 0.96 -8.13
C LYS A 35 -20.25 0.37 -8.17
N ALA A 36 -20.59 -0.49 -7.21
CA ALA A 36 -21.94 -1.05 -7.07
C ALA A 36 -22.99 -0.01 -6.64
N SER A 37 -22.60 1.02 -5.88
CA SER A 37 -23.50 2.09 -5.45
C SER A 37 -23.62 3.27 -6.42
N GLN A 38 -23.07 3.15 -7.64
CA GLN A 38 -22.99 4.22 -8.66
C GLN A 38 -22.39 5.55 -8.17
N LYS A 39 -21.68 5.55 -7.03
CA LYS A 39 -21.03 6.75 -6.51
C LYS A 39 -19.75 7.04 -7.31
N SER A 40 -19.46 8.33 -7.51
CA SER A 40 -18.26 8.75 -8.24
C SER A 40 -17.00 8.26 -7.52
N LYS A 41 -15.95 7.92 -8.30
CA LYS A 41 -14.65 7.49 -7.75
C LYS A 41 -14.05 8.51 -6.77
N TYR A 42 -14.36 9.80 -6.93
CA TYR A 42 -13.87 10.86 -6.04
C TYR A 42 -14.42 10.73 -4.61
N TYR A 43 -15.64 10.21 -4.44
CA TYR A 43 -16.21 9.95 -3.12
C TYR A 43 -15.52 8.79 -2.39
N LEU A 44 -14.94 7.83 -3.11
CA LEU A 44 -14.10 6.79 -2.50
C LEU A 44 -12.95 7.44 -1.71
N PHE A 45 -12.33 8.47 -2.31
CA PHE A 45 -11.19 9.15 -1.71
C PHE A 45 -11.57 10.01 -0.50
N LEU A 46 -12.72 10.69 -0.58
CA LEU A 46 -13.21 11.53 0.51
C LEU A 46 -13.75 10.72 1.70
N ASP A 47 -14.41 9.58 1.45
CA ASP A 47 -15.01 8.76 2.51
C ASP A 47 -14.01 7.80 3.18
N ASN A 48 -12.79 7.68 2.64
CA ASN A 48 -11.77 6.78 3.21
C ASN A 48 -10.33 7.32 3.14
N PRO A 49 -10.07 8.51 3.70
CA PRO A 49 -8.73 9.06 3.75
C PRO A 49 -7.75 8.13 4.47
N SER A 50 -8.19 7.38 5.49
CA SER A 50 -7.38 6.43 6.24
C SER A 50 -6.92 5.21 5.44
N LEU A 51 -7.76 4.71 4.54
CA LEU A 51 -7.43 3.58 3.65
C LEU A 51 -6.41 4.00 2.59
N ILE A 52 -6.57 5.21 2.06
CA ILE A 52 -5.62 5.79 1.09
C ILE A 52 -4.30 6.15 1.75
N ALA A 53 -4.34 6.78 2.93
CA ALA A 53 -3.16 7.05 3.72
C ALA A 53 -2.40 5.76 4.02
N GLY A 54 -3.11 4.68 4.36
CA GLY A 54 -2.52 3.34 4.50
C GLY A 54 -1.78 2.92 3.23
N VAL A 55 -2.44 2.88 2.07
CA VAL A 55 -1.79 2.48 0.81
C VAL A 55 -0.57 3.37 0.48
N VAL A 56 -0.66 4.69 0.69
CA VAL A 56 0.45 5.63 0.47
C VAL A 56 1.62 5.34 1.40
N ILE A 57 1.38 5.11 2.69
CA ILE A 57 2.41 4.73 3.67
C ILE A 57 3.09 3.42 3.26
N GLY A 58 2.32 2.43 2.79
CA GLY A 58 2.85 1.16 2.28
C GLY A 58 3.81 1.36 1.11
N ILE A 59 3.45 2.22 0.14
CA ILE A 59 4.30 2.55 -1.01
C ILE A 59 5.59 3.22 -0.55
N VAL A 60 5.49 4.18 0.38
CA VAL A 60 6.67 4.88 0.93
C VAL A 60 7.60 3.90 1.66
N LEU A 61 7.04 2.97 2.45
CA LEU A 61 7.82 1.93 3.13
C LEU A 61 8.56 1.02 2.15
N LEU A 62 7.91 0.61 1.05
CA LEU A 62 8.58 -0.17 0.00
C LEU A 62 9.68 0.64 -0.70
N PHE A 63 9.43 1.92 -0.96
CA PHE A 63 10.43 2.79 -1.57
C PHE A 63 11.66 2.89 -0.66
N ILE A 64 11.47 3.18 0.63
CA ILE A 64 12.57 3.19 1.61
C ILE A 64 13.28 1.83 1.62
N ALA A 65 12.54 0.72 1.73
CA ALA A 65 13.14 -0.61 1.78
C ALA A 65 13.95 -1.00 0.52
N PHE A 66 13.64 -0.40 -0.64
CA PHE A 66 14.35 -0.65 -1.89
C PHE A 66 15.59 0.23 -2.08
N PHE A 67 15.54 1.48 -1.61
CA PHE A 67 16.60 2.47 -1.78
C PHE A 67 17.57 2.57 -0.60
N LEU A 68 17.27 1.91 0.52
CA LEU A 68 18.13 1.80 1.72
C LEU A 68 18.96 0.51 1.68
#